data_AF-A0A4Y2HLQ3-F1
#
_entry.id   AF-A0A4Y2HLQ3-F1
#
_cell.length_a   1.000
_cell.length_b   1.000
_cell.length_c   1.000
_cell.angle_alpha   90.00
_cell.angle_beta   90.00
_cell.angle_gamma   90.00
#
_symmetry.space_group_name_H-M   'P 1'
#
loop_
_entity.id
_entity.type
_entity.pdbx_description
1 polymer ?
#
loop_
_entity_poly.entity_id
_entity_poly.type
_entity_poly.pdbx_seq_one_letter_code
_entity_poly.pdbx_strand_id
1 'polypeptide(L)'
;MPLKKFDQMLIGQVQARLELRWSHGIIQTHFKKKGIAISLSHVTRIKNSKLGSTKNDSKPIKNGRRSKLKASHLQRLEKMTSKPDPLTQANMAKALNLS
;
A
#
# COMPACT_ATOMS: atom_id res chain seq x y z
N MET A 1 31.40 17.16 2.49
CA MET A 1 29.99 17.60 2.50
C MET A 1 29.12 16.46 3.00
N PRO A 2 28.26 16.64 4.02
CA PRO A 2 27.34 15.59 4.40
C PRO A 2 26.31 15.47 3.30
N LEU A 3 26.21 14.29 2.68
CA LEU A 3 25.13 13.94 1.76
C LEU A 3 23.82 14.10 2.54
N LYS A 4 23.21 15.29 2.39
CA LYS A 4 21.86 15.60 2.83
C LYS A 4 21.01 14.40 2.44
N LYS A 5 20.45 13.73 3.45
CA LYS A 5 19.56 12.59 3.29
C LYS A 5 18.58 12.98 2.19
N PHE A 6 18.61 12.27 1.07
CA PHE A 6 17.60 12.46 0.04
C PHE A 6 16.26 12.17 0.74
N ASP A 7 15.38 13.16 0.81
CA ASP A 7 14.23 13.07 1.71
C ASP A 7 13.46 11.78 1.42
N GLN A 8 13.10 11.03 2.48
CA GLN A 8 12.29 9.82 2.37
C GLN A 8 11.01 10.08 1.56
N MET A 9 10.48 11.30 1.66
CA MET A 9 9.37 11.80 0.86
C MET A 9 9.68 11.84 -0.65
N LEU A 10 10.86 12.31 -1.05
CA LEU A 10 11.28 12.35 -2.46
C LEU A 10 11.49 10.94 -3.02
N ILE A 11 12.04 10.02 -2.21
CA ILE A 11 12.19 8.61 -2.58
C ILE A 11 10.81 7.99 -2.86
N GLY A 12 9.84 8.19 -1.98
CA GLY A 12 8.46 7.70 -2.18
C GLY A 12 7.80 8.29 -3.42
N GLN A 13 8.02 9.58 -3.69
CA GLN A 13 7.52 10.22 -4.90
C GLN A 13 8.17 9.67 -6.19
N VAL A 14 9.46 9.35 -6.18
CA VAL A 14 10.14 8.70 -7.32
C VAL A 14 9.60 7.29 -7.52
N GLN A 15 9.41 6.53 -6.43
CA GLN A 15 8.88 5.16 -6.47
C GLN A 15 7.45 5.10 -7.04
N ALA A 16 6.56 5.98 -6.59
CA ALA A 16 5.19 6.04 -7.11
C ALA A 16 5.14 6.29 -8.63
N ARG A 17 6.05 7.13 -9.16
CA ARG A 17 6.14 7.36 -10.61
C ARG A 17 6.73 6.17 -11.36
N LEU A 18 7.66 5.43 -10.75
CA LEU A 18 8.17 4.17 -11.30
C LEU A 18 7.06 3.10 -11.37
N GLU A 19 6.18 3.03 -10.37
CA GLU A 19 5.00 2.13 -10.37
C GLU A 19 4.00 2.48 -11.47
N LEU A 20 3.85 3.77 -11.78
CA LEU A 20 3.08 4.25 -12.94
C LEU A 20 3.78 4.00 -14.29
N ARG A 21 4.87 3.22 -14.31
CA ARG A 21 5.68 2.88 -15.49
C ARG A 21 6.27 4.09 -16.21
N TRP A 22 6.49 5.20 -15.50
CA TRP A 22 7.14 6.36 -16.10
C TRP A 22 8.59 6.03 -16.44
N SER A 23 9.05 6.51 -17.59
CA SER A 23 10.45 6.39 -17.97
C SER A 23 11.33 7.31 -17.13
N HIS A 24 12.61 6.95 -16.99
CA HIS A 24 13.58 7.73 -16.22
C HIS A 24 13.67 9.19 -16.68
N GLY A 25 13.62 9.44 -17.99
CA GLY A 25 13.67 10.79 -18.55
C GLY A 25 12.47 11.66 -18.18
N ILE A 26 11.26 11.07 -18.12
CA ILE A 26 10.05 11.77 -17.70
C ILE A 26 10.14 12.13 -16.20
N ILE A 27 10.60 11.19 -15.37
CA ILE A 27 10.80 11.42 -13.93
C ILE A 27 11.80 12.57 -13.72
N GLN A 28 12.95 12.55 -14.39
CA GLN A 28 13.95 13.61 -14.29
C GLN A 28 13.39 14.98 -14.70
N THR A 29 12.70 15.05 -15.84
CA THR A 29 12.13 16.30 -16.34
C THR A 29 11.10 16.87 -15.36
N HIS A 30 10.26 16.00 -14.79
CA HIS A 30 9.25 16.40 -13.82
C HIS A 30 9.89 17.03 -12.56
N PHE A 31 10.93 16.42 -12.01
CA PHE A 31 11.62 16.96 -10.84
C PHE A 31 12.46 18.19 -11.17
N LYS A 32 13.08 18.25 -12.36
CA LYS A 32 13.80 19.44 -12.84
C LYS A 32 12.88 20.66 -12.90
N LYS A 33 11.63 20.50 -13.38
CA LYS A 33 10.61 21.56 -13.34
C LYS A 33 10.26 22.04 -11.92
N LYS A 34 10.45 21.18 -10.92
CA LYS A 34 10.26 21.51 -9.50
C LYS A 34 11.54 22.03 -8.81
N GLY A 35 12.59 22.32 -9.58
CA GLY A 35 13.88 22.77 -9.05
C GLY A 35 14.70 21.67 -8.36
N ILE A 36 14.33 20.39 -8.55
CA ILE A 36 15.00 19.25 -7.93
C ILE A 36 15.79 18.50 -9.01
N ALA A 37 17.12 18.59 -8.93
CA ALA A 37 18.00 17.83 -9.80
C ALA A 37 18.13 16.39 -9.29
N ILE A 38 17.69 15.41 -10.09
CA ILE A 38 17.81 13.97 -9.79
C ILE A 38 18.64 13.31 -10.88
N SER A 39 19.70 12.60 -10.50
CA SER A 39 20.51 11.86 -11.47
C SER A 39 19.85 10.54 -11.89
N LEU A 40 20.19 10.06 -13.08
CA LEU A 40 19.74 8.76 -13.57
C LEU A 40 20.15 7.62 -12.64
N SER A 41 21.40 7.65 -12.17
CA SER A 41 21.94 6.69 -11.22
C SER A 41 21.15 6.64 -9.91
N HIS A 42 20.61 7.77 -9.46
CA HIS A 42 19.76 7.83 -8.27
C HIS A 42 18.40 7.17 -8.49
N VAL A 43 17.75 7.43 -9.63
CA VAL A 43 16.48 6.76 -9.99
C VAL A 43 16.68 5.26 -10.16
N THR A 44 17.76 4.82 -10.81
CA THR A 44 18.10 3.40 -10.96
C THR A 44 18.36 2.75 -9.61
N ARG A 45 19.06 3.43 -8.70
CA ARG A 45 19.22 2.95 -7.31
C ARG A 45 17.89 2.80 -6.62
N ILE A 46 16.96 3.75 -6.72
CA ILE A 46 15.62 3.64 -6.11
C ILE A 46 14.83 2.48 -6.72
N LYS A 47 14.84 2.34 -8.04
CA LYS A 47 14.18 1.22 -8.75
C LYS A 47 14.72 -0.13 -8.28
N ASN A 48 16.03 -0.22 -8.08
CA ASN A 48 16.71 -1.46 -7.72
C ASN A 48 16.83 -1.66 -6.19
N SER A 49 16.65 -0.64 -5.36
CA SER A 49 16.77 -0.71 -3.89
C SER A 49 15.55 -1.34 -3.23
N LYS A 50 14.88 -2.24 -3.96
CA LYS A 50 13.73 -3.05 -3.60
C LYS A 50 12.37 -2.39 -3.88
N LEU A 51 11.80 -2.81 -5.01
CA LEU A 51 10.41 -3.26 -5.15
C LEU A 51 9.99 -4.36 -4.11
N GLY A 52 10.84 -4.67 -3.13
CA GLY A 52 10.64 -5.57 -1.99
C GLY A 52 11.03 -4.93 -0.64
N SER A 53 10.84 -3.61 -0.49
CA SER A 53 10.97 -2.92 0.80
C SER A 53 9.73 -2.11 1.16
N THR A 54 8.54 -2.67 0.91
CA THR A 54 7.44 -2.55 1.87
C THR A 54 7.70 -3.50 3.05
N LYS A 55 8.90 -3.47 3.62
CA LYS A 55 9.05 -3.84 5.03
C LYS A 55 8.56 -2.62 5.78
N ASN A 56 7.24 -2.57 5.94
CA ASN A 56 6.69 -1.91 7.11
C ASN A 56 7.52 -2.40 8.31
N ASP A 57 7.97 -1.49 9.17
CA ASP A 57 8.49 -1.83 10.50
C ASP A 57 7.40 -2.40 11.43
N SER A 58 6.19 -2.63 10.90
CA SER A 58 5.25 -3.52 11.56
C SER A 58 5.79 -4.95 11.49
N LYS A 59 5.90 -5.56 12.68
CA LYS A 59 6.15 -7.00 12.85
C LYS A 59 5.39 -7.77 11.76
N PRO A 60 5.98 -8.81 11.13
CA PRO A 60 5.24 -9.60 10.16
C PRO A 60 3.89 -9.94 10.78
N ILE A 61 2.81 -9.49 10.14
CA ILE A 61 1.46 -9.90 10.51
C ILE A 61 1.55 -11.41 10.45
N LYS A 62 1.60 -12.05 11.63
CA LYS A 62 1.56 -13.50 11.71
C LYS A 62 0.32 -13.85 10.91
N ASN A 63 0.50 -14.57 9.82
CA ASN A 63 -0.60 -15.26 9.16
C ASN A 63 -1.07 -16.33 10.15
N GLY A 64 -1.73 -15.91 11.24
CA GLY A 64 -2.60 -16.77 12.01
C GLY A 64 -3.60 -17.38 11.03
N ARG A 65 -4.16 -18.54 11.39
CA ARG A 65 -5.11 -19.28 10.57
C ARG A 65 -6.06 -18.29 9.88
N ARG A 66 -5.88 -18.08 8.57
CA ARG A 66 -6.78 -17.22 7.79
C ARG A 66 -8.12 -17.93 7.78
N SER A 67 -8.98 -17.61 8.74
CA SER A 67 -10.42 -17.83 8.63
C SER A 67 -10.91 -16.87 7.55
N LYS A 68 -10.55 -17.17 6.29
CA LYS A 68 -10.95 -16.36 5.15
C LYS A 68 -12.47 -16.41 5.14
N LEU A 69 -13.11 -15.26 5.32
CA LEU A 69 -14.54 -15.15 5.08
C LEU A 69 -14.81 -15.65 3.67
N LYS A 70 -15.66 -16.67 3.56
CA LYS A 70 -16.12 -17.17 2.26
C LYS A 70 -16.93 -16.05 1.60
N ALA A 71 -16.96 -16.01 0.27
CA ALA A 71 -17.78 -15.05 -0.46
C ALA A 71 -19.27 -15.11 -0.03
N SER A 72 -19.76 -16.29 0.35
CA SER A 72 -21.11 -16.47 0.90
C SER A 72 -21.33 -15.78 2.25
N HIS A 73 -20.29 -15.63 3.08
CA HIS A 73 -20.39 -14.87 4.33
C HIS A 73 -20.52 -13.37 4.05
N LEU A 74 -19.83 -12.87 3.03
CA LEU A 74 -19.94 -11.46 2.61
C LEU A 74 -21.34 -11.15 2.08
N GLN A 75 -21.88 -12.01 1.20
CA GLN A 75 -23.24 -11.82 0.69
C GLN A 75 -24.31 -11.89 1.80
N ARG A 76 -24.12 -12.72 2.82
CA ARG A 76 -25.02 -12.76 3.99
C ARG A 76 -24.88 -11.52 4.87
N LEU A 77 -23.66 -10.98 5.02
CA LEU A 77 -23.39 -9.76 5.76
C LEU A 77 -24.12 -8.57 5.10
N GLU A 78 -24.01 -8.42 3.79
CA GLU A 78 -24.71 -7.38 3.02
C GLU A 78 -26.23 -7.44 3.24
N LYS A 79 -26.80 -8.65 3.25
CA LYS A 79 -28.24 -8.84 3.51
C LYS A 79 -28.65 -8.50 4.95
N MET A 80 -27.75 -8.66 5.92
CA MET A 80 -28.02 -8.31 7.32
C MET A 80 -27.90 -6.80 7.57
N THR A 81 -26.98 -6.12 6.87
CA THR A 81 -26.78 -4.67 6.96
C THR A 81 -27.80 -3.88 6.14
N SER A 82 -28.41 -4.50 5.13
CA SER A 82 -29.45 -3.86 4.28
C SER A 82 -30.85 -3.87 4.92
N LYS A 83 -31.02 -4.39 6.13
CA LYS A 83 -32.30 -4.35 6.85
C LYS A 83 -32.50 -2.99 7.51
N PRO A 84 -33.76 -2.51 7.63
CA PRO A 84 -34.06 -1.24 8.30
C PRO A 84 -33.58 -1.21 9.77
N ASP A 85 -33.62 -2.38 10.44
CA ASP A 85 -32.98 -2.60 11.74
C ASP A 85 -31.86 -3.65 11.60
N PRO A 86 -30.61 -3.23 11.37
CA PRO A 86 -29.50 -4.16 11.21
C PRO A 86 -29.15 -4.87 12.53
N LEU A 87 -28.69 -6.12 12.43
CA LEU A 87 -28.28 -6.89 13.60
C LEU A 87 -27.04 -6.25 14.25
N THR A 88 -26.93 -6.35 15.58
CA THR A 88 -25.70 -5.99 16.29
C THR A 88 -24.52 -6.82 15.78
N GLN A 89 -23.30 -6.28 15.87
CA GLN A 89 -22.08 -6.97 15.42
C GLN A 89 -21.92 -8.37 16.03
N ALA A 90 -22.23 -8.53 17.32
CA ALA A 90 -22.19 -9.83 18.00
C ALA A 90 -23.21 -10.83 17.41
N ASN A 91 -24.42 -10.36 17.11
CA ASN A 91 -25.46 -11.20 16.50
C ASN A 91 -25.13 -11.55 15.04
N MET A 92 -24.52 -10.64 14.28
CA MET A 92 -24.01 -10.93 12.93
C MET A 92 -22.89 -11.98 12.95
N ALA A 93 -21.94 -11.86 13.89
CA ALA A 93 -20.86 -12.84 14.06
C ALA A 93 -21.43 -14.23 14.42
N LYS A 94 -22.40 -14.29 15.34
CA LYS A 94 -23.13 -15.52 15.69
C LYS A 94 -23.84 -16.13 14.48
N ALA A 95 -24.52 -15.31 13.68
CA ALA A 95 -25.22 -15.77 12.48
C ALA A 95 -24.29 -16.26 11.34
N LEU A 96 -23.05 -15.76 11.33
CA LEU A 96 -21.99 -16.17 10.40
C LEU A 96 -21.13 -17.32 10.94
N ASN A 97 -21.45 -17.87 12.12
CA ASN A 97 -20.66 -18.90 12.82
C ASN A 97 -19.18 -18.51 12.93
N LEU A 98 -18.92 -17.23 13.15
CA LEU A 98 -17.58 -16.72 13.44
C LEU A 98 -17.35 -16.97 14.93
N SER A 99 -16.47 -17.93 15.22
CA SER A 99 -16.00 -18.23 16.57
C SER A 99 -15.09 -17.14 17.12
#